data_AF-A0A3D5BQG8-F1
#
_entry.id   AF-A0A3D5BQG8-F1
#
_cell.length_a   1.000
_cell.length_b   1.000
_cell.length_c   1.000
_cell.angle_alpha   90.00
_cell.angle_beta   90.00
_cell.angle_gamma   90.00
#
_symmetry.space_group_name_H-M   'P 1'
#
loop_
_entity.id
_entity.type
_entity.pdbx_description
1 polymer ?
#
loop_
_entity_poly.entity_id
_entity_poly.type
_entity_poly.pdbx_seq_one_letter_code
_entity_poly.pdbx_strand_id
1 'polypeptide(L)' 'DHRHLNELPAFADHNPSSELLAQYVYRRMKDLLAAHPVRLEQVMVSEKASSRAYYSEGTD' A
#
# COMPACT_ATOMS: atom_id res chain seq x y z
N ASP A 1 -8.99 3.73 -8.04
CA ASP A 1 -8.69 3.93 -9.46
C ASP A 1 -9.41 5.17 -9.98
N HIS A 2 -8.84 5.88 -10.97
CA HIS A 2 -9.36 7.13 -11.57
C HIS A 2 -9.92 8.15 -10.57
N ARG A 3 -9.17 8.41 -9.48
CA ARG A 3 -9.54 9.34 -8.41
C ARG A 3 -8.35 10.19 -8.01
N HIS A 4 -8.61 11.40 -7.53
CA HIS A 4 -7.62 12.18 -6.82
C HIS A 4 -7.35 11.53 -5.46
N LEU A 5 -6.13 11.02 -5.27
CA LEU A 5 -5.76 10.31 -4.04
C LEU A 5 -5.91 11.21 -2.80
N ASN A 6 -5.60 12.49 -2.93
CA ASN A 6 -5.74 13.51 -1.87
C ASN A 6 -7.18 13.72 -1.38
N GLU A 7 -8.18 13.32 -2.16
CA GLU A 7 -9.59 13.43 -1.77
C GLU A 7 -10.07 12.19 -0.98
N LEU A 8 -9.26 11.13 -0.92
CA LEU A 8 -9.59 9.96 -0.12
C LEU A 8 -9.26 10.22 1.35
N PRO A 9 -10.14 9.85 2.31
CA PRO A 9 -9.89 10.07 3.73
C PRO A 9 -8.55 9.53 4.24
N ALA A 10 -8.05 8.44 3.65
CA ALA A 10 -6.77 7.83 4.02
C ALA A 10 -5.54 8.69 3.68
N PHE A 11 -5.70 9.71 2.82
CA PHE A 11 -4.62 10.58 2.35
C PHE A 11 -4.99 12.07 2.47
N ALA A 12 -5.99 12.41 3.28
CA ALA A 12 -6.46 13.80 3.43
C ALA A 12 -5.41 14.70 4.08
N ASP A 13 -4.63 14.16 5.02
CA ASP A 13 -3.64 14.91 5.80
C ASP A 13 -2.21 14.80 5.27
N HIS A 14 -1.97 13.88 4.32
CA HIS A 14 -0.63 13.55 3.83
C HIS A 14 -0.63 13.37 2.32
N ASN A 15 0.33 13.99 1.63
CA ASN A 15 0.53 13.76 0.20
C ASN A 15 0.77 12.25 -0.07
N PRO A 16 0.10 11.62 -1.06
CA PRO A 16 0.04 10.18 -1.19
C PRO A 16 1.29 9.71 -1.95
N SER A 17 2.41 9.67 -1.25
CA SER A 17 3.67 9.16 -1.81
C SER A 17 3.56 7.66 -2.12
N SER A 18 4.45 7.15 -2.97
CA SER A 18 4.46 5.72 -3.32
C SER A 18 4.64 4.84 -2.06
N GLU A 19 5.38 5.31 -1.06
CA GLU A 19 5.59 4.63 0.23
C GLU A 19 4.28 4.53 1.04
N LEU A 20 3.54 5.64 1.15
CA LEU A 20 2.25 5.64 1.85
C LEU A 20 1.22 4.78 1.12
N LEU A 21 1.25 4.78 -0.21
CA LEU A 21 0.40 3.91 -1.02
C LEU A 21 0.76 2.43 -0.81
N ALA A 22 2.05 2.07 -0.81
CA ALA A 22 2.49 0.70 -0.57
C ALA A 22 2.04 0.19 0.82
N GLN A 23 2.20 1.02 1.86
CA GLN A 23 1.72 0.70 3.20
C GLN A 23 0.19 0.56 3.25
N TYR A 24 -0.55 1.51 2.66
CA TYR A 24 -2.01 1.47 2.67
C TYR A 24 -2.53 0.21 1.99
N VAL A 25 -2.02 -0.10 0.80
CA VAL A 25 -2.40 -1.31 0.05
C VAL A 25 -2.03 -2.56 0.83
N TYR A 26 -0.84 -2.63 1.45
CA TYR A 26 -0.44 -3.77 2.27
C TYR A 26 -1.44 -4.05 3.40
N ARG A 27 -1.80 -3.04 4.18
CA ARG A 27 -2.76 -3.19 5.30
C ARG A 27 -4.11 -3.69 4.81
N ARG A 28 -4.64 -3.08 3.73
CA ARG A 28 -5.93 -3.50 3.15
C ARG A 28 -5.89 -4.93 2.60
N MET A 29 -4.79 -5.31 1.94
CA MET A 29 -4.62 -6.67 1.42
C MET A 29 -4.43 -7.69 2.53
N LYS A 30 -3.70 -7.37 3.59
CA LYS A 30 -3.52 -8.23 4.77
C LYS A 30 -4.87 -8.59 5.39
N ASP A 31 -5.76 -7.62 5.57
CA ASP A 31 -7.11 -7.84 6.10
C ASP A 31 -7.95 -8.75 5.18
N LEU A 32 -7.89 -8.52 3.86
CA LEU A 32 -8.62 -9.33 2.87
C LEU A 32 -8.08 -10.76 2.78
N LEU A 33 -6.78 -10.95 2.97
CA LEU A 33 -6.12 -12.25 2.90
C LEU A 33 -6.20 -13.03 4.22
N ALA A 34 -6.67 -12.42 5.31
CA ALA A 34 -6.72 -13.05 6.64
C ALA A 34 -7.52 -14.36 6.70
N ALA A 35 -8.50 -14.55 5.80
CA ALA A 35 -9.29 -15.76 5.71
C ALA A 35 -8.63 -16.89 4.88
N HIS A 36 -7.48 -16.62 4.26
CA HIS A 36 -6.79 -17.55 3.38
C HIS A 36 -5.48 -18.05 4.04
N PRO A 37 -5.03 -19.28 3.75
CA PRO A 37 -3.80 -19.84 4.30
C PRO A 37 -2.56 -19.29 3.56
N VAL A 38 -2.46 -17.97 3.41
CA VAL A 38 -1.36 -17.29 2.74
C VAL A 38 -0.87 -16.13 3.61
N ARG A 39 0.41 -15.77 3.46
CA ARG A 39 1.00 -14.59 4.10
C ARG A 39 1.34 -13.57 3.02
N LEU A 40 0.88 -12.33 3.20
CA LEU A 40 1.32 -11.23 2.35
C LEU A 40 2.78 -10.88 2.69
N GLU A 41 3.68 -11.16 1.75
CA GLU A 41 5.12 -10.91 1.93
C GLU A 41 5.44 -9.42 1.84
N GLN A 42 5.02 -8.78 0.75
CA GLN A 42 5.36 -7.38 0.47
C GLN A 42 4.35 -6.78 -0.52
N VAL A 43 4.21 -5.46 -0.48
CA VAL A 43 3.58 -4.67 -1.55
C VAL A 43 4.61 -3.72 -2.14
N MET A 44 4.63 -3.63 -3.47
CA MET A 44 5.43 -2.65 -4.22
C MET A 44 4.50 -1.74 -5.02
N VAL A 45 4.71 -0.44 -4.90
CA VAL A 45 4.03 0.59 -5.71
C VAL A 45 5.06 1.30 -6.57
N SER A 46 4.74 1.49 -7.84
CA SER A 46 5.60 2.18 -8.80
C SER A 46 4.82 3.28 -9.50
N GLU A 47 5.28 4.52 -9.38
CA GLU A 47 4.77 5.65 -10.16
C GLU A 47 5.25 5.57 -11.61
N LYS A 48 6.49 5.10 -11.80
CA LYS A 48 7.16 4.87 -13.09
C LYS A 48 8.25 3.83 -12.90
N ALA A 49 8.71 3.20 -13.98
CA ALA A 49 9.68 2.10 -13.91
C ALA A 49 10.99 2.41 -13.14
N SER A 50 11.37 3.68 -12.99
CA SER A 50 12.56 4.10 -12.22
C SER A 50 12.26 4.54 -10.77
N SER A 51 10.99 4.60 -10.37
CA SER A 51 10.54 5.02 -9.04
C SER A 51 9.62 3.96 -8.45
N ARG A 52 10.10 3.29 -7.39
CA ARG A 52 9.38 2.22 -6.69
C ARG A 52 9.50 2.41 -5.19
N ALA A 53 8.41 2.16 -4.48
CA ALA A 53 8.38 2.03 -3.04
C ALA A 53 7.90 0.63 -2.66
N TYR A 54 8.50 0.09 -1.60
CA TYR A 54 8.21 -1.24 -1.09
C TYR A 54 7.78 -1.13 0.36
N TYR A 55 6.78 -1.92 0.76
CA TYR A 55 6.36 -2.04 2.15
C TYR A 55 6.15 -3.50 2.53
N SER A 56 6.74 -3.89 3.65
CA SER A 56 6.61 -5.18 4.30
C SER A 56 6.66 -4.97 5.81
N GLU A 57 5.89 -5.73 6.58
CA GLU A 57 6.04 -5.82 8.02
C GLU A 57 7.06 -6.95 8.32
N GLY A 58 8.08 -6.65 9.12
CA GLY A 58 9.04 -7.66 9.55
C GLY A 58 8.35 -8.75 10.36
N THR A 59 8.70 -10.00 10.12
CA THR A 59 8.41 -11.09 11.06
C THR A 59 9.43 -11.02 12.20
N ASP A 60 8.98 -10.67 13.40
CA ASP A 60 9.68 -11.10 14.64
C ASP A 60 9.72 -12.63 14.73
#